data_AF-A0A418QH09-F1
#
_entry.id   AF-A0A418QH09-F1
#
_cell.length_a   1.000
_cell.length_b   1.000
_cell.length_c   1.000
_cell.angle_alpha   90.00
_cell.angle_beta   90.00
_cell.angle_gamma   90.00
#
_symmetry.space_group_name_H-M   'P 1'
#
loop_
_entity.id
_entity.type
_entity.pdbx_description
1 polymer ?
#
loop_
_entity_poly.entity_id
_entity_poly.type
_entity_poly.pdbx_seq_one_letter_code
_entity_poly.pdbx_strand_id
1 'polypeptide(L)'
;MGVVQVVGLNYTLTKAFFQHFVFTGIAQGWTLTVEECFYALAPLLLLGLARSAKKYALLAMYGVTLLALGCAIVWLAPHTLGFFKSFNFMFTYTFFGRCMEFLYGIGLALFMRGKPDQAGPGGGYTWGGIAWIAACVVAGTIVNPAPPTQEAYSWLGLGFNNLLLPLGIVSLFRGLMTEQTWFRQVLETKLFDLLGKSSYAFYLVHLGIVSILLKRHLTDNPLLLFPLMVLFSIGLYYCLEEPLQRKLRARSREKTL
;
A
#
# COMPACT_ATOMS: atom_id res chain seq x y z
N MET A 1 30.09 0.28 -4.25
CA MET A 1 28.73 0.39 -4.84
C MET A 1 28.65 1.70 -5.60
N GLY A 2 28.12 1.71 -6.82
CA GLY A 2 28.09 2.92 -7.65
C GLY A 2 26.89 3.80 -7.30
N VAL A 3 27.12 5.10 -7.05
CA VAL A 3 26.05 6.11 -6.88
C VAL A 3 25.03 6.05 -8.03
N VAL A 4 25.51 5.77 -9.25
CA VAL A 4 24.68 5.60 -10.45
C VAL A 4 23.63 4.49 -10.29
N GLN A 5 23.97 3.37 -9.66
CA GLN A 5 23.03 2.25 -9.44
C GLN A 5 21.94 2.63 -8.45
N VAL A 6 22.32 3.30 -7.34
CA VAL A 6 21.37 3.78 -6.33
C VAL A 6 20.40 4.78 -6.94
N VAL A 7 20.92 5.76 -7.67
CA VAL A 7 20.13 6.78 -8.36
C VAL A 7 19.20 6.13 -9.38
N GLY A 8 19.73 5.29 -10.27
CA GLY A 8 18.95 4.60 -11.30
C GLY A 8 17.77 3.82 -10.72
N LEU A 9 18.01 2.96 -9.73
CA LEU A 9 16.97 2.11 -9.12
C LEU A 9 15.90 2.91 -8.36
N ASN A 10 16.25 4.06 -7.77
CA ASN A 10 15.28 4.93 -7.10
C ASN A 10 14.42 5.70 -8.11
N TYR A 11 15.01 6.22 -9.19
CA TYR A 11 14.27 6.95 -10.21
C TYR A 11 13.37 6.06 -11.08
N THR A 12 13.81 4.84 -11.39
CA THR A 12 13.01 3.87 -12.15
C THR A 12 12.01 3.10 -11.28
N LEU A 13 11.98 3.36 -9.96
CA LEU A 13 11.13 2.68 -8.99
C LEU A 13 11.29 1.15 -9.03
N THR A 14 12.50 0.63 -9.27
CA THR A 14 12.77 -0.82 -9.28
C THR A 14 13.55 -1.32 -8.06
N LYS A 15 13.90 -0.43 -7.13
CA LYS A 15 14.72 -0.76 -5.95
C LYS A 15 14.12 -1.86 -5.08
N ALA A 16 12.80 -2.03 -5.04
CA ALA A 16 12.15 -3.05 -4.21
C ALA A 16 12.46 -4.49 -4.65
N PHE A 17 13.02 -4.69 -5.86
CA PHE A 17 13.47 -6.01 -6.31
C PHE A 17 14.85 -6.40 -5.78
N PHE A 18 15.60 -5.45 -5.21
CA PHE A 18 16.96 -5.66 -4.76
C PHE A 18 17.09 -5.38 -3.26
N GLN A 19 17.37 -6.40 -2.46
CA GLN A 19 17.45 -6.29 -1.00
C GLN A 19 18.46 -5.23 -0.54
N HIS A 20 19.58 -5.09 -1.23
CA HIS A 20 20.61 -4.11 -0.86
C HIS A 20 20.17 -2.65 -1.12
N PHE A 21 19.14 -2.44 -1.95
CA PHE A 21 18.70 -1.11 -2.38
C PHE A 21 17.32 -0.71 -1.85
N VAL A 22 16.55 -1.65 -1.29
CA VAL A 22 15.14 -1.46 -0.87
C VAL A 22 14.93 -0.22 0.00
N PHE A 23 15.87 0.08 0.91
CA PHE A 23 15.78 1.24 1.82
C PHE A 23 16.69 2.42 1.44
N THR A 24 17.31 2.39 0.27
CA THR A 24 18.11 3.52 -0.21
C THR A 24 17.22 4.69 -0.62
N GLY A 25 17.74 5.91 -0.50
CA GLY A 25 16.99 7.13 -0.81
C GLY A 25 15.81 7.34 0.15
N ILE A 26 14.60 7.42 -0.39
CA ILE A 26 13.36 7.49 0.40
C ILE A 26 13.01 6.06 0.85
N ALA A 27 13.35 5.70 2.08
CA ALA A 27 13.29 4.30 2.57
C ALA A 27 11.94 3.63 2.30
N GLN A 28 10.83 4.33 2.57
CA GLN A 28 9.48 3.82 2.38
C GLN A 28 9.09 3.63 0.90
N GLY A 29 9.76 4.32 -0.04
CA GLY A 29 9.44 4.28 -1.48
C GLY A 29 9.54 2.92 -2.17
N TRP A 30 9.88 1.83 -1.47
CA TRP A 30 9.71 0.47 -1.99
C TRP A 30 8.24 0.12 -2.24
N THR A 31 7.28 0.69 -1.50
CA THR A 31 5.84 0.42 -1.75
C THR A 31 5.38 1.00 -3.07
N LEU A 32 6.01 2.10 -3.54
CA LEU A 32 5.74 2.67 -4.86
C LEU A 32 6.08 1.69 -5.98
N THR A 33 7.18 0.94 -5.86
CA THR A 33 7.49 -0.15 -6.81
C THR A 33 6.35 -1.15 -6.89
N VAL A 34 5.78 -1.52 -5.74
CA VAL A 34 4.67 -2.47 -5.65
C VAL A 34 3.41 -1.90 -6.32
N GLU A 35 3.07 -0.64 -6.05
CA GLU A 35 1.93 0.06 -6.66
C GLU A 35 2.07 0.22 -8.18
N GLU A 36 3.23 0.66 -8.67
CA GLU A 36 3.47 0.80 -10.12
C GLU A 36 3.42 -0.56 -10.85
N CYS A 37 3.92 -1.63 -10.23
CA CYS A 37 3.77 -2.98 -10.77
C CYS A 37 2.30 -3.40 -10.88
N PHE A 38 1.50 -3.08 -9.85
CA PHE A 38 0.07 -3.31 -9.89
C PHE A 38 -0.59 -2.53 -11.03
N TYR A 39 -0.33 -1.22 -11.15
CA TYR A 39 -0.93 -0.40 -12.21
C TYR A 39 -0.51 -0.83 -13.61
N ALA A 40 0.74 -1.27 -13.79
CA ALA A 40 1.22 -1.83 -15.05
C ALA A 40 0.49 -3.14 -15.42
N LEU A 41 0.21 -3.99 -14.44
CA LEU A 41 -0.47 -5.28 -14.64
C LEU A 41 -2.00 -5.18 -14.66
N ALA A 42 -2.58 -4.16 -14.02
CA ALA A 42 -4.03 -4.02 -13.84
C ALA A 42 -4.83 -4.09 -15.15
N PRO A 43 -4.43 -3.45 -16.27
CA PRO A 43 -5.16 -3.57 -17.54
C PRO A 43 -5.30 -5.02 -18.03
N LEU A 44 -4.24 -5.82 -17.90
CA LEU A 44 -4.24 -7.22 -18.31
C LEU A 44 -5.14 -8.07 -17.41
N LEU A 45 -5.04 -7.89 -16.09
CA LEU A 45 -5.87 -8.59 -15.12
C LEU A 45 -7.36 -8.27 -15.31
N LEU A 46 -7.68 -6.97 -15.47
CA LEU A 46 -9.06 -6.51 -15.64
C LEU A 46 -9.64 -6.94 -16.99
N LEU A 47 -8.86 -6.96 -18.06
CA LEU A 47 -9.29 -7.45 -19.37
C LEU A 47 -9.66 -8.95 -19.31
N GLY A 48 -8.84 -9.76 -18.64
CA GLY A 48 -9.14 -11.17 -18.41
C GLY A 48 -10.41 -11.38 -17.60
N LEU A 49 -10.59 -10.59 -16.52
CA LEU A 49 -11.80 -10.64 -15.68
C LEU A 49 -13.06 -10.17 -16.40
N ALA A 50 -12.94 -9.20 -17.32
CA ALA A 50 -14.08 -8.72 -18.11
C ALA A 50 -14.61 -9.80 -19.05
N ARG A 51 -13.74 -10.69 -19.54
CA ARG A 51 -14.09 -11.76 -20.49
C ARG A 51 -14.49 -13.08 -19.82
N SER A 52 -14.26 -13.23 -18.52
CA SER A 52 -14.52 -14.48 -17.79
C SER A 52 -15.86 -14.45 -17.05
N ALA A 53 -16.64 -15.52 -17.18
CA ALA A 53 -17.82 -15.76 -16.35
C ALA A 53 -17.44 -16.12 -14.90
N LYS A 54 -16.31 -16.83 -14.70
CA LYS A 54 -15.84 -17.31 -13.39
C LYS A 54 -14.82 -16.36 -12.76
N LYS A 55 -15.24 -15.12 -12.51
CA LYS A 55 -14.34 -14.02 -12.09
C LYS A 55 -13.52 -14.33 -10.83
N TYR A 56 -14.15 -14.89 -9.79
CA TYR A 56 -13.44 -15.21 -8.53
C TYR A 56 -12.45 -16.37 -8.68
N ALA A 57 -12.78 -17.38 -9.49
CA ALA A 57 -11.84 -18.47 -9.78
C ALA A 57 -10.61 -17.95 -10.56
N LEU A 58 -10.84 -17.04 -11.50
CA LEU A 58 -9.75 -16.38 -12.23
C LEU A 58 -8.89 -15.47 -11.33
N LEU A 59 -9.51 -14.74 -10.38
CA LEU A 59 -8.76 -13.98 -9.37
C LEU A 59 -7.89 -14.88 -8.50
N ALA A 60 -8.42 -16.01 -8.03
CA ALA A 60 -7.65 -16.98 -7.25
C ALA A 60 -6.49 -17.56 -8.08
N MET A 61 -6.74 -17.87 -9.36
CA MET A 61 -5.68 -18.30 -10.27
C MET A 61 -4.60 -17.23 -10.43
N TYR A 62 -4.95 -15.95 -10.63
CA TYR A 62 -3.97 -14.86 -10.69
C TYR A 62 -3.12 -14.77 -9.43
N GLY A 63 -3.71 -14.90 -8.25
CA GLY A 63 -2.97 -14.92 -6.99
C GLY A 63 -1.95 -16.05 -6.95
N VAL A 64 -2.38 -17.28 -7.26
CA VAL A 64 -1.49 -18.45 -7.28
C VAL A 64 -0.39 -18.28 -8.33
N THR A 65 -0.71 -17.83 -9.54
CA THR A 65 0.26 -17.63 -10.62
C THR A 65 1.29 -16.56 -10.26
N LEU A 66 0.87 -15.41 -9.73
CA LEU A 66 1.80 -14.34 -9.33
C LEU A 66 2.72 -14.78 -8.19
N LEU A 67 2.18 -15.46 -7.17
CA LEU A 67 3.00 -16.00 -6.08
C LEU A 67 3.99 -17.06 -6.60
N ALA A 68 3.54 -17.97 -7.46
CA ALA A 68 4.39 -18.98 -8.08
C ALA A 68 5.51 -18.36 -8.92
N LEU A 69 5.22 -17.31 -9.69
CA LEU A 69 6.23 -16.56 -10.44
C LEU A 69 7.25 -15.91 -9.51
N GLY A 70 6.80 -15.26 -8.43
CA GLY A 70 7.71 -14.70 -7.42
C GLY A 70 8.63 -15.75 -6.82
N CYS A 71 8.08 -16.91 -6.44
CA CYS A 71 8.86 -18.05 -5.94
C CYS A 71 9.83 -18.61 -6.98
N ALA A 72 9.42 -18.72 -8.24
CA ALA A 72 10.27 -19.18 -9.33
C ALA A 72 11.44 -18.23 -9.57
N ILE A 73 11.22 -16.91 -9.51
CA ILE A 73 12.29 -15.91 -9.61
C ILE A 73 13.30 -16.09 -8.47
N VAL A 74 12.83 -16.27 -7.22
CA VAL A 74 13.73 -16.53 -6.09
C VAL A 74 14.53 -17.81 -6.33
N TRP A 75 13.95 -18.85 -6.91
CA TRP A 75 14.65 -20.12 -7.09
C TRP A 75 15.65 -20.13 -8.24
N LEU A 76 15.37 -19.38 -9.32
CA LEU A 76 16.12 -19.42 -10.58
C LEU A 76 17.13 -18.28 -10.73
N ALA A 77 16.93 -17.15 -10.04
CA ALA A 77 17.75 -15.97 -10.27
C ALA A 77 19.14 -16.07 -9.60
N PRO A 78 20.18 -15.48 -10.21
CA PRO A 78 21.55 -15.53 -9.66
C PRO A 78 21.78 -14.62 -8.44
N HIS A 79 20.73 -13.98 -7.90
CA HIS A 79 20.75 -13.08 -6.73
C HIS A 79 21.79 -11.95 -6.73
N THR A 80 22.34 -11.62 -7.90
CA THR A 80 23.30 -10.52 -8.05
C THR A 80 22.72 -9.23 -7.51
N LEU A 81 23.51 -8.47 -6.75
CA LEU A 81 23.08 -7.20 -6.12
C LEU A 81 21.91 -7.34 -5.12
N GLY A 82 21.60 -8.57 -4.69
CA GLY A 82 20.47 -8.86 -3.80
C GLY A 82 19.13 -8.98 -4.54
N PHE A 83 19.14 -9.20 -5.86
CA PHE A 83 17.92 -9.40 -6.65
C PHE A 83 17.14 -10.62 -6.14
N PHE A 84 15.92 -10.41 -5.64
CA PHE A 84 15.06 -11.48 -5.07
C PHE A 84 15.82 -12.42 -4.12
N LYS A 85 16.69 -11.87 -3.28
CA LYS A 85 17.70 -12.62 -2.49
C LYS A 85 17.12 -13.76 -1.65
N SER A 86 15.90 -13.64 -1.15
CA SER A 86 15.26 -14.69 -0.36
C SER A 86 13.74 -14.68 -0.53
N PHE A 87 13.09 -15.79 -0.16
CA PHE A 87 11.64 -15.85 -0.10
C PHE A 87 11.06 -14.84 0.89
N ASN A 88 11.71 -14.66 2.06
CA ASN A 88 11.28 -13.69 3.06
C ASN A 88 11.24 -12.27 2.47
N PHE A 89 12.32 -11.89 1.76
CA PHE A 89 12.40 -10.61 1.07
C PHE A 89 11.31 -10.47 0.00
N MET A 90 11.12 -11.51 -0.83
CA MET A 90 10.08 -11.53 -1.87
C MET A 90 8.68 -11.32 -1.28
N PHE A 91 8.33 -12.06 -0.24
CA PHE A 91 7.03 -11.97 0.41
C PHE A 91 6.81 -10.64 1.14
N THR A 92 7.86 -10.00 1.62
CA THR A 92 7.76 -8.76 2.41
C THR A 92 7.72 -7.50 1.54
N TYR A 93 8.61 -7.40 0.53
CA TYR A 93 8.89 -6.12 -0.12
C TYR A 93 8.56 -6.07 -1.61
N THR A 94 8.26 -7.19 -2.26
CA THR A 94 8.02 -7.23 -3.71
C THR A 94 6.54 -7.31 -4.06
N PHE A 95 6.20 -6.91 -5.28
CA PHE A 95 4.83 -6.99 -5.79
C PHE A 95 4.25 -8.40 -5.69
N PHE A 96 5.05 -9.45 -5.95
CA PHE A 96 4.57 -10.83 -5.91
C PHE A 96 4.12 -11.25 -4.51
N GLY A 97 4.85 -10.84 -3.47
CA GLY A 97 4.46 -11.11 -2.09
C GLY A 97 3.19 -10.38 -1.65
N ARG A 98 3.03 -9.15 -2.15
CA ARG A 98 1.98 -8.20 -1.77
C ARG A 98 0.76 -8.25 -2.70
N CYS A 99 0.78 -9.10 -3.74
CA CYS A 99 -0.24 -9.10 -4.79
C CYS A 99 -1.66 -9.41 -4.26
N MET A 100 -1.74 -10.17 -3.17
CA MET A 100 -3.02 -10.58 -2.56
C MET A 100 -3.83 -9.37 -2.09
N GLU A 101 -3.18 -8.32 -1.58
CA GLU A 101 -3.85 -7.08 -1.12
C GLU A 101 -4.65 -6.43 -2.26
N PHE A 102 -4.03 -6.34 -3.45
CA PHE A 102 -4.67 -5.82 -4.65
C PHE A 102 -5.77 -6.73 -5.16
N LEU A 103 -5.57 -8.05 -5.16
CA LEU A 103 -6.56 -9.02 -5.63
C LEU A 103 -7.80 -9.05 -4.73
N TYR A 104 -7.63 -8.94 -3.41
CA TYR A 104 -8.72 -8.77 -2.46
C TYR A 104 -9.50 -7.48 -2.74
N GLY A 105 -8.81 -6.37 -3.03
CA GLY A 105 -9.43 -5.11 -3.45
C GLY A 105 -10.25 -5.25 -4.74
N ILE A 106 -9.69 -5.90 -5.78
CA ILE A 106 -10.42 -6.18 -7.02
C ILE A 106 -11.64 -7.08 -6.74
N GLY A 107 -11.47 -8.11 -5.91
CA GLY A 107 -12.55 -9.00 -5.50
C GLY A 107 -13.70 -8.26 -4.82
N LEU A 108 -13.39 -7.34 -3.91
CA LEU A 108 -14.38 -6.47 -3.28
C LEU A 108 -15.10 -5.58 -4.31
N ALA A 109 -14.35 -4.93 -5.20
CA ALA A 109 -14.92 -4.09 -6.24
C ALA A 109 -15.88 -4.87 -7.16
N LEU A 110 -15.52 -6.10 -7.54
CA LEU A 110 -16.40 -6.98 -8.30
C LEU A 110 -17.64 -7.41 -7.50
N PHE A 111 -17.48 -7.68 -6.21
CA PHE A 111 -18.58 -8.05 -5.32
C PHE A 111 -19.58 -6.91 -5.10
N MET A 112 -19.11 -5.67 -5.13
CA MET A 112 -19.91 -4.45 -4.96
C MET A 112 -20.50 -3.95 -6.28
N ARG A 113 -19.96 -4.38 -7.43
CA ARG A 113 -20.42 -3.93 -8.75
C ARG A 113 -21.90 -4.26 -8.97
N GLY A 114 -22.69 -3.23 -9.29
CA GLY A 114 -24.10 -3.37 -9.64
C GLY A 114 -25.04 -3.51 -8.44
N LYS A 115 -24.52 -3.42 -7.20
CA LYS A 115 -25.37 -3.26 -6.02
C LYS A 115 -25.73 -1.77 -5.88
N PRO A 116 -27.01 -1.44 -5.65
CA PRO A 116 -27.38 -0.07 -5.35
C PRO A 116 -26.70 0.35 -4.04
N ASP A 117 -26.52 1.66 -3.87
CA ASP A 117 -25.89 2.23 -2.70
C ASP A 117 -26.82 2.04 -1.49
N GLN A 118 -26.72 0.88 -0.84
CA GLN A 118 -27.59 0.45 0.25
C GLN A 118 -26.93 0.77 1.57
N ALA A 119 -26.72 2.06 1.85
CA ALA A 119 -26.23 2.47 3.15
C ALA A 119 -27.34 2.27 4.20
N GLY A 120 -27.30 1.13 4.89
CA GLY A 120 -28.29 0.72 5.88
C GLY A 120 -27.83 0.94 7.32
N PRO A 121 -28.77 0.91 8.29
CA PRO A 121 -28.41 0.84 9.70
C PRO A 121 -27.70 -0.50 9.97
N GLY A 122 -26.49 -0.43 10.51
CA GLY A 122 -25.63 -1.59 10.74
C GLY A 122 -24.22 -1.16 11.12
N GLY A 123 -23.39 -2.13 11.50
CA GLY A 123 -21.98 -1.90 11.84
C GLY A 123 -21.17 -3.18 11.95
N GLY A 124 -21.72 -4.32 11.50
CA GLY A 124 -21.11 -5.62 11.70
C GLY A 124 -19.86 -5.79 10.85
N TYR A 125 -19.91 -5.35 9.58
CA TYR A 125 -18.75 -5.42 8.69
C TYR A 125 -17.70 -4.38 9.05
N THR A 126 -18.11 -3.16 9.44
CA THR A 126 -17.21 -2.08 9.85
C THR A 126 -16.46 -2.46 11.12
N TRP A 127 -17.18 -2.74 12.21
CA TRP A 127 -16.57 -3.06 13.50
C TRP A 127 -15.91 -4.44 13.50
N GLY A 128 -16.49 -5.42 12.80
CA GLY A 128 -15.86 -6.72 12.59
C GLY A 128 -14.56 -6.60 11.81
N GLY A 129 -14.50 -5.75 10.77
CA GLY A 129 -13.28 -5.44 10.04
C GLY A 129 -12.22 -4.77 10.91
N ILE A 130 -12.60 -3.76 11.70
CA ILE A 130 -11.70 -3.09 12.65
C ILE A 130 -11.17 -4.08 13.68
N ALA A 131 -12.04 -4.88 14.30
CA ALA A 131 -11.64 -5.87 15.29
C ALA A 131 -10.70 -6.92 14.69
N TRP A 132 -10.96 -7.36 13.45
CA TRP A 132 -10.10 -8.31 12.74
C TRP A 132 -8.73 -7.73 12.41
N ILE A 133 -8.67 -6.47 11.95
CA ILE A 133 -7.42 -5.75 11.71
C ILE A 133 -6.63 -5.66 13.02
N ALA A 134 -7.26 -5.23 14.11
CA ALA A 134 -6.63 -5.13 15.42
C ALA A 134 -6.09 -6.50 15.88
N ALA A 135 -6.88 -7.57 15.73
CA ALA A 135 -6.46 -8.93 16.06
C ALA A 135 -5.25 -9.38 15.23
N CYS A 136 -5.24 -9.12 13.92
CA CYS A 136 -4.11 -9.45 13.04
C CYS A 136 -2.85 -8.67 13.40
N VAL A 137 -2.98 -7.39 13.77
CA VAL A 137 -1.86 -6.55 14.21
C VAL A 137 -1.30 -7.09 15.53
N VAL A 138 -2.14 -7.35 16.53
CA VAL A 138 -1.71 -7.91 17.82
C VAL A 138 -1.04 -9.28 17.61
N ALA A 139 -1.65 -10.18 16.86
CA ALA A 139 -1.05 -11.48 16.52
C ALA A 139 0.30 -11.31 15.80
N GLY A 140 0.39 -10.37 14.85
CA GLY A 140 1.62 -10.05 14.15
C GLY A 140 2.75 -9.56 15.06
N THR A 141 2.42 -8.75 16.08
CA THR A 141 3.39 -8.28 17.08
C THR A 141 3.88 -9.40 18.01
N ILE A 142 3.01 -10.33 18.39
CA ILE A 142 3.38 -11.48 19.24
C ILE A 142 4.30 -12.44 18.47
N VAL A 143 4.02 -12.66 17.18
CA VAL A 143 4.75 -13.59 16.33
C VAL A 143 6.10 -13.03 15.84
N ASN A 144 6.29 -11.70 15.85
CA ASN A 144 7.55 -11.04 15.49
C ASN A 144 8.07 -10.12 16.64
N PRO A 145 8.47 -10.67 17.79
CA PRO A 145 8.66 -9.89 19.02
C PRO A 145 9.98 -9.06 19.12
N ALA A 146 10.68 -8.77 18.01
CA ALA A 146 11.92 -7.99 18.01
C ALA A 146 12.02 -7.17 16.72
N PRO A 147 12.75 -6.03 16.68
CA PRO A 147 12.80 -5.18 15.50
C PRO A 147 13.23 -6.03 14.30
N PRO A 148 12.39 -6.18 13.27
CA PRO A 148 12.69 -7.09 12.19
C PRO A 148 13.91 -6.56 11.46
N THR A 149 15.02 -7.30 11.50
CA THR A 149 16.00 -7.19 10.41
C THR A 149 15.28 -7.55 9.10
N GLN A 150 15.82 -7.18 7.95
CA GLN A 150 15.21 -7.40 6.63
C GLN A 150 14.75 -8.85 6.35
N GLU A 151 15.18 -9.82 7.16
CA GLU A 151 14.92 -11.25 7.02
C GLU A 151 14.22 -11.87 8.26
N ALA A 152 13.85 -11.07 9.27
CA ALA A 152 13.36 -11.57 10.56
C ALA A 152 11.83 -11.75 10.65
N TYR A 153 11.08 -11.56 9.56
CA TYR A 153 9.65 -11.84 9.57
C TYR A 153 9.42 -13.35 9.66
N SER A 154 8.72 -13.81 10.69
CA SER A 154 8.24 -15.18 10.77
C SER A 154 7.26 -15.47 9.64
N TRP A 155 7.28 -16.71 9.13
CA TRP A 155 6.35 -17.19 8.10
C TRP A 155 4.88 -17.01 8.51
N LEU A 156 4.59 -17.20 9.80
CA LEU A 156 3.26 -16.94 10.34
C LEU A 156 2.91 -15.44 10.28
N GLY A 157 3.88 -14.58 10.59
CA GLY A 157 3.75 -13.12 10.47
C GLY A 157 3.44 -12.67 9.04
N LEU A 158 4.14 -13.26 8.06
CA LEU A 158 3.88 -13.01 6.63
C LEU A 158 2.47 -13.47 6.23
N GLY A 159 2.02 -14.62 6.73
CA GLY A 159 0.64 -15.10 6.52
C GLY A 159 -0.40 -14.14 7.10
N PHE A 160 -0.20 -13.66 8.33
CA PHE A 160 -1.09 -12.65 8.92
C PHE A 160 -1.11 -11.37 8.10
N ASN A 161 0.05 -10.88 7.66
CA ASN A 161 0.18 -9.59 6.99
C ASN A 161 -0.34 -9.62 5.54
N ASN A 162 -0.01 -10.64 4.76
CA ASN A 162 -0.30 -10.67 3.33
C ASN A 162 -1.63 -11.37 2.98
N LEU A 163 -2.18 -12.22 3.87
CA LEU A 163 -3.40 -12.98 3.61
C LEU A 163 -4.54 -12.60 4.55
N LEU A 164 -4.32 -12.64 5.87
CA LEU A 164 -5.40 -12.46 6.84
C LEU A 164 -5.78 -10.99 7.08
N LEU A 165 -4.80 -10.10 7.15
CA LEU A 165 -5.03 -8.67 7.35
C LEU A 165 -5.87 -8.05 6.21
N PRO A 166 -5.61 -8.35 4.91
CA PRO A 166 -6.46 -7.87 3.82
C PRO A 166 -7.93 -8.28 3.92
N LEU A 167 -8.26 -9.42 4.52
CA LEU A 167 -9.66 -9.81 4.76
C LEU A 167 -10.38 -8.83 5.69
N GLY A 168 -9.69 -8.41 6.77
CA GLY A 168 -10.21 -7.39 7.68
C GLY A 168 -10.39 -6.04 6.98
N ILE A 169 -9.42 -5.65 6.15
CA ILE A 169 -9.48 -4.42 5.34
C ILE A 169 -10.66 -4.47 4.36
N VAL A 170 -10.85 -5.59 3.65
CA VAL A 170 -11.99 -5.78 2.75
C VAL A 170 -13.32 -5.74 3.50
N SER A 171 -13.40 -6.37 4.68
CA SER A 171 -14.60 -6.29 5.52
C SER A 171 -14.88 -4.85 5.96
N LEU A 172 -13.85 -4.12 6.40
CA LEU A 172 -13.97 -2.73 6.79
C LEU A 172 -14.44 -1.87 5.61
N PHE A 173 -13.83 -1.98 4.43
CA PHE A 173 -14.26 -1.21 3.26
C PHE A 173 -15.67 -1.55 2.82
N ARG A 174 -16.05 -2.84 2.85
CA ARG A 174 -17.45 -3.23 2.61
C ARG A 174 -18.38 -2.53 3.60
N GLY A 175 -18.04 -2.57 4.89
CA GLY A 175 -18.80 -1.90 5.95
C GLY A 175 -18.93 -0.40 5.71
N LEU A 176 -17.83 0.30 5.42
CA LEU A 176 -17.83 1.73 5.13
C LEU A 176 -18.69 2.09 3.91
N MET A 177 -18.78 1.22 2.91
CA MET A 177 -19.64 1.42 1.75
C MET A 177 -21.12 1.16 2.06
N THR A 178 -21.44 0.11 2.83
CA THR A 178 -22.83 -0.37 2.99
C THR A 178 -23.49 -0.03 4.33
N GLU A 179 -22.75 0.45 5.32
CA GLU A 179 -23.26 0.67 6.68
C GLU A 179 -23.17 2.16 7.05
N GLN A 180 -24.17 2.66 7.75
CA GLN A 180 -24.21 4.01 8.31
C GLN A 180 -23.69 4.01 9.75
N THR A 181 -22.36 3.94 9.91
CA THR A 181 -21.71 3.98 11.23
C THR A 181 -21.21 5.38 11.58
N TRP A 182 -21.10 5.68 12.87
CA TRP A 182 -20.43 6.90 13.33
C TRP A 182 -18.98 6.98 12.81
N PHE A 183 -18.29 5.85 12.72
CA PHE A 183 -16.92 5.80 12.20
C PHE A 183 -16.84 6.27 10.74
N ARG A 184 -17.78 5.83 9.90
CA ARG A 184 -17.94 6.35 8.53
C ARG A 184 -18.19 7.85 8.52
N GLN A 185 -19.10 8.35 9.36
CA GLN A 185 -19.42 9.79 9.43
C GLN A 185 -18.19 10.64 9.78
N VAL A 186 -17.33 10.17 10.68
CA VAL A 186 -16.06 10.85 11.01
C VAL A 186 -15.13 10.90 9.80
N LEU A 187 -14.98 9.78 9.09
CA LEU A 187 -14.11 9.68 7.92
C LEU A 187 -14.61 10.52 6.72
N GLU A 188 -15.92 10.75 6.62
CA GLU A 188 -16.54 11.60 5.58
C GLU A 188 -16.42 13.10 5.87
N THR A 189 -15.90 13.51 7.04
CA THR A 189 -15.70 14.93 7.34
C THR A 189 -14.63 15.57 6.45
N LYS A 190 -14.78 16.88 6.19
CA LYS A 190 -13.81 17.66 5.41
C LYS A 190 -12.37 17.58 5.95
N LEU A 191 -12.21 17.44 7.27
CA LEU A 191 -10.90 17.29 7.88
C LEU A 191 -10.26 15.95 7.49
N PHE A 192 -10.98 14.84 7.62
CA PHE A 192 -10.45 13.53 7.25
C PHE A 192 -10.25 13.37 5.74
N ASP A 193 -11.10 14.01 4.91
CA ASP A 193 -10.87 14.13 3.47
C ASP A 193 -9.57 14.89 3.15
N LEU A 194 -9.32 16.02 3.83
CA LEU A 194 -8.06 16.77 3.69
C LEU A 194 -6.84 15.95 4.14
N LEU A 195 -6.93 15.30 5.30
CA LEU A 195 -5.87 14.43 5.81
C LEU A 195 -5.58 13.29 4.83
N GLY A 196 -6.63 12.67 4.26
CA GLY A 196 -6.51 11.65 3.23
C GLY A 196 -5.79 12.16 1.98
N LYS A 197 -6.17 13.33 1.46
CA LYS A 197 -5.50 13.96 0.31
C LYS A 197 -4.02 14.28 0.57
N SER A 198 -3.69 14.75 1.77
CA SER A 198 -2.30 15.04 2.17
C SER A 198 -1.50 13.82 2.62
N SER A 199 -2.11 12.62 2.67
CA SER A 199 -1.47 11.42 3.22
C SER A 199 -0.26 10.95 2.41
N TYR A 200 -0.28 11.16 1.08
CA TYR A 200 0.84 10.83 0.21
C TYR A 200 2.06 11.72 0.48
N ALA A 201 1.87 13.03 0.55
CA ALA A 201 2.93 13.97 0.93
C ALA A 201 3.48 13.63 2.33
N PHE A 202 2.62 13.29 3.29
CA PHE A 202 3.02 12.91 4.65
C PHE A 202 3.87 11.65 4.62
N TYR A 203 3.42 10.64 3.89
CA TYR A 203 4.10 9.39 3.69
C TYR A 203 5.52 9.59 3.14
N LEU A 204 5.74 10.52 2.21
CA LEU A 204 7.08 10.82 1.69
C LEU A 204 8.00 11.53 2.70
N VAL A 205 7.46 12.42 3.55
CA VAL A 205 8.29 13.29 4.40
C VAL A 205 8.51 12.76 5.82
N HIS A 206 7.62 11.92 6.35
CA HIS A 206 7.62 11.57 7.78
C HIS A 206 8.83 10.74 8.23
N LEU A 207 9.45 9.95 7.35
CA LEU A 207 10.69 9.20 7.61
C LEU A 207 11.92 9.83 6.95
N GLY A 208 11.76 11.01 6.34
CA GLY A 208 12.81 11.67 5.56
C GLY A 208 13.54 12.80 6.29
N ILE A 209 14.22 13.61 5.50
CA ILE A 209 15.02 14.76 5.98
C ILE A 209 14.18 15.72 6.83
N VAL A 210 12.92 15.92 6.48
CA VAL A 210 12.00 16.81 7.20
C VAL A 210 11.85 16.36 8.66
N SER A 211 11.77 15.06 8.93
CA SER A 211 11.61 14.56 10.30
C SER A 211 12.84 14.74 11.15
N ILE A 212 14.00 14.56 10.54
CA ILE A 212 15.29 14.80 11.16
C ILE A 212 15.45 16.29 11.46
N LEU A 213 15.07 17.17 10.53
CA LEU A 213 15.16 18.62 10.71
C LEU A 213 14.22 19.12 11.81
N LEU A 214 12.96 18.67 11.82
CA LEU A 214 11.99 19.07 12.85
C LEU A 214 12.39 18.58 14.24
N LYS A 215 12.87 17.33 14.37
CA LYS A 215 13.41 16.79 15.63
C LYS A 215 14.58 17.63 16.13
N ARG A 216 15.56 17.88 15.25
CA ARG A 216 16.80 18.58 15.61
C ARG A 216 16.60 20.06 15.97
N HIS A 217 15.63 20.74 15.36
CA HIS A 217 15.50 22.21 15.49
C HIS A 217 14.25 22.69 16.23
N LEU A 218 13.18 21.88 16.33
CA LEU A 218 11.93 22.30 16.97
C LEU A 218 11.59 21.49 18.22
N THR A 219 11.42 20.17 18.10
CA THR A 219 10.98 19.36 19.23
C THR A 219 11.22 17.86 19.00
N ASP A 220 11.68 17.19 20.05
CA ASP A 220 11.76 15.74 20.11
C ASP A 220 10.49 15.08 20.67
N ASN A 221 9.51 15.88 21.15
CA ASN A 221 8.29 15.34 21.71
C ASN A 221 7.38 14.78 20.59
N PRO A 222 7.09 13.45 20.58
CA PRO A 222 6.28 12.84 19.52
C PRO A 222 4.88 13.44 19.38
N LEU A 223 4.28 13.91 20.48
CA LEU A 223 2.94 14.51 20.51
C LEU A 223 2.89 15.86 19.79
N LEU A 224 4.02 16.58 19.73
CA LEU A 224 4.13 17.85 19.00
C LEU A 224 4.68 17.63 17.59
N LEU A 225 5.62 16.70 17.43
CA LEU A 225 6.22 16.37 16.14
C LEU A 225 5.19 15.86 15.13
N PHE A 226 4.27 14.98 15.56
CA PHE A 226 3.27 14.41 14.66
C PHE A 226 2.32 15.47 14.07
N PRO A 227 1.66 16.34 14.85
CA PRO A 227 0.86 17.43 14.29
C PRO A 227 1.67 18.37 13.39
N LEU A 228 2.91 18.71 13.76
CA LEU A 228 3.78 19.55 12.92
C LEU A 228 4.04 18.92 11.55
N MET A 229 4.24 17.60 11.52
CA MET A 229 4.40 16.86 10.27
C MET A 229 3.14 16.83 9.42
N VAL A 230 1.99 16.65 10.05
CA VAL A 230 0.70 16.70 9.36
C VAL A 230 0.49 18.09 8.74
N LEU A 231 0.75 19.16 9.50
CA LEU A 231 0.65 20.53 9.01
C LEU A 231 1.62 20.81 7.85
N PHE A 232 2.87 20.35 7.97
CA PHE A 232 3.86 20.47 6.90
C PHE A 232 3.41 19.73 5.64
N SER A 233 2.87 18.53 5.80
CA SER A 233 2.31 17.74 4.69
C SER A 233 1.14 18.43 4.00
N ILE A 234 0.20 18.99 4.77
CA ILE A 234 -0.92 19.77 4.23
C ILE A 234 -0.38 20.98 3.45
N GLY A 235 0.66 21.64 3.96
CA GLY A 235 1.35 22.72 3.25
C GLY A 235 1.93 22.26 1.90
N LEU A 236 2.63 21.12 1.88
CA LEU A 236 3.14 20.55 0.63
C LEU A 236 2.04 20.19 -0.37
N TYR A 237 0.93 19.64 0.13
CA TYR A 237 -0.23 19.30 -0.69
C TYR A 237 -0.76 20.53 -1.42
N TYR A 238 -1.04 21.62 -0.70
CA TYR A 238 -1.57 22.85 -1.31
C TYR A 238 -0.56 23.62 -2.16
N CYS A 239 0.73 23.61 -1.78
CA CYS A 239 1.76 24.38 -2.48
C CYS A 239 2.32 23.68 -3.72
N LEU A 240 2.35 22.34 -3.74
CA LEU A 240 3.00 21.58 -4.82
C LEU A 240 2.02 20.60 -5.47
N GLU A 241 1.45 19.69 -4.69
CA GLU A 241 0.71 18.55 -5.22
C GLU A 241 -0.56 18.98 -5.96
N GLU A 242 -1.42 19.77 -5.32
CA GLU A 242 -2.67 20.24 -5.90
C GLU A 242 -2.44 21.15 -7.13
N PRO A 243 -1.53 22.15 -7.11
CA PRO A 243 -1.23 22.95 -8.30
C PRO A 243 -0.70 22.12 -9.48
N LEU A 244 0.19 21.16 -9.22
CA LEU A 244 0.71 20.26 -10.25
C LEU A 244 -0.39 19.37 -10.81
N GLN A 245 -1.23 18.79 -9.95
CA GLN A 245 -2.34 17.95 -10.36
C GLN A 245 -3.33 18.71 -11.24
N ARG A 246 -3.66 19.95 -10.88
CA ARG A 246 -4.52 20.85 -11.67
C ARG A 246 -3.90 21.12 -13.05
N LYS A 247 -2.59 21.43 -13.12
CA LYS A 247 -1.87 21.68 -14.39
C LYS A 247 -1.85 20.44 -15.30
N LEU A 248 -1.58 19.26 -14.75
CA LEU A 248 -1.54 18.01 -15.51
C LEU A 248 -2.92 17.60 -16.05
N ARG A 249 -3.98 17.75 -15.23
CA ARG A 249 -5.35 17.47 -15.65
C ARG A 249 -5.86 18.45 -16.71
N ALA A 250 -5.52 19.73 -16.60
CA ALA A 250 -5.86 20.74 -17.61
C ALA A 250 -5.28 20.39 -18.99
N ARG A 251 -4.00 20.00 -19.04
CA ARG A 251 -3.34 19.57 -20.29
C ARG A 251 -3.95 18.31 -20.93
N SER A 252 -4.51 17.41 -20.13
CA SER A 252 -5.16 16.19 -20.64
C SER A 252 -6.46 16.52 -21.38
N ARG A 253 -7.28 17.44 -20.84
CA ARG A 253 -8.51 17.91 -21.49
C ARG A 253 -8.27 18.65 -22.80
N GLU A 254 -7.19 19.41 -22.89
CA GLU A 254 -6.83 20.18 -24.10
C GLU A 254 -6.39 19.28 -25.26
N LYS A 255 -5.97 18.03 -25.00
CA LYS A 255 -5.62 17.04 -26.03
C LYS A 255 -6.79 16.18 -26.51
N THR A 256 -7.96 16.32 -25.90
CA THR A 256 -9.18 15.55 -26.24
C THR A 256 -10.25 16.40 -26.95
N LEU A 257 -9.93 17.66 -27.22
CA LEU A 257 -10.69 18.61 -28.06
C LEU A 257 -9.93 18.82 -29.37
#